data_AF-A0A953UIT4-F1
#
_entry.id   AF-A0A953UIT4-F1
#
_cell.length_a   1.000
_cell.length_b   1.000
_cell.length_c   1.000
_cell.angle_alpha   90.00
_cell.angle_beta   90.00
_cell.angle_gamma   90.00
#
_symmetry.space_group_name_H-M   'P 1'
#
loop_
_entity.id
_entity.type
_entity.pdbx_description
1 polymer ?
#
loop_
_entity_poly.entity_id
_entity_poly.type
_entity_poly.pdbx_seq_one_letter_code
_entity_poly.pdbx_strand_id
1 'polypeptide(L)'
;MPAAPGYQITANKSGFAEARLDNITLTGGTSANFTLELNVAGAATQVTVTGVPGEIRTDSPQLGDHLDERTIDQMPLLNRRITYLPLLNAANRPAISQGDAFMNENLFTTNGAGRRQAWFEVDGSNGNDSWGRQTIFSNLPQTSIAEMTVLENAFSAEYGGSTGSAVNIVTKSGGNEFHGSVMELWRPHAAEAALSGFSQTNAASGNDITTDTLGQSALDFGGPIGDKTHYYFAGEYSRQDRASPIIAPVAPGTFIGHYRGWLAFARIDRQLNDKNN
;
A
#
# COMPACT_ATOMS: atom_id res chain seq x y z
N MET A 1 -12.98 12.78 -3.99
CA MET A 1 -13.51 11.81 -4.96
C MET A 1 -12.77 10.50 -4.74
N PRO A 2 -13.40 9.33 -4.82
CA PRO A 2 -12.69 8.06 -4.71
C PRO A 2 -11.62 7.97 -5.81
N ALA A 3 -10.51 7.28 -5.53
CA ALA A 3 -9.54 6.94 -6.56
C ALA A 3 -10.21 5.96 -7.53
N ALA A 4 -10.46 6.39 -8.76
CA ALA A 4 -11.07 5.56 -9.79
C ALA A 4 -10.52 5.93 -11.18
N PRO A 5 -10.28 4.94 -12.05
CA PRO A 5 -9.94 5.20 -13.45
C PRO A 5 -11.18 5.66 -14.22
N GLY A 6 -11.00 6.59 -15.16
CA GLY A 6 -12.00 6.89 -16.19
C GLY A 6 -12.87 8.12 -15.95
N TYR A 7 -12.38 9.11 -15.21
CA TYR A 7 -13.07 10.40 -15.11
C TYR A 7 -13.04 11.15 -16.45
N GLN A 8 -14.14 11.85 -16.73
CA GLN A 8 -14.28 12.74 -17.87
C GLN A 8 -14.58 14.16 -17.35
N ILE A 9 -13.88 15.14 -17.91
CA ILE A 9 -14.17 16.55 -17.68
C ILE A 9 -14.56 17.21 -18.99
N THR A 10 -15.72 17.86 -18.99
CA THR A 10 -16.28 18.56 -20.14
C THR A 10 -16.52 20.03 -19.80
N ALA A 11 -16.10 20.92 -20.68
CA ALA A 11 -16.35 22.35 -20.59
C ALA A 11 -17.09 22.84 -21.85
N ASN A 12 -18.20 23.55 -21.64
CA ASN A 12 -19.05 24.06 -22.71
C ASN A 12 -19.36 25.55 -22.50
N LYS A 13 -19.20 26.35 -23.57
CA LYS A 13 -19.48 27.79 -23.57
C LYS A 13 -19.97 28.21 -24.95
N SER A 14 -21.05 29.00 -24.99
CA SER A 14 -21.61 29.53 -26.26
C SER A 14 -20.55 30.29 -27.07
N GLY A 15 -20.47 30.01 -28.37
CA GLY A 15 -19.46 30.56 -29.29
C GLY A 15 -18.13 29.79 -29.33
N PHE A 16 -17.98 28.74 -28.52
CA PHE A 16 -16.79 27.89 -28.46
C PHE A 16 -17.15 26.43 -28.73
N ALA A 17 -16.21 25.66 -29.28
CA ALA A 17 -16.31 24.21 -29.38
C ALA A 17 -16.22 23.57 -27.99
N GLU A 18 -16.91 22.44 -27.80
CA GLU A 18 -16.83 21.66 -26.57
C GLU A 18 -15.38 21.17 -26.36
N ALA A 19 -14.82 21.45 -25.19
CA ALA A 19 -13.55 20.89 -24.76
C ALA A 19 -13.81 19.70 -23.85
N ARG A 20 -13.15 18.57 -24.14
CA ARG A 20 -13.33 17.30 -23.44
C ARG A 20 -11.98 16.67 -23.13
N LEU A 21 -11.80 16.33 -21.86
CA LEU A 21 -10.70 15.51 -21.36
C LEU A 21 -11.28 14.15 -20.94
N ASP A 22 -10.79 13.09 -21.57
CA ASP A 22 -11.20 11.71 -21.32
C ASP A 22 -10.11 10.94 -20.56
N ASN A 23 -10.49 9.82 -19.94
CA ASN A 23 -9.59 8.86 -19.30
C ASN A 23 -8.70 9.47 -18.21
N ILE A 24 -9.22 10.44 -17.46
CA ILE A 24 -8.52 11.01 -16.32
C ILE A 24 -8.51 9.96 -15.21
N THR A 25 -7.31 9.67 -14.71
CA THR A 25 -7.13 8.86 -13.50
C THR A 25 -6.84 9.82 -12.36
N LEU A 26 -7.67 9.80 -11.32
CA LEU A 26 -7.42 10.56 -10.10
C LEU A 26 -6.95 9.58 -9.03
N THR A 27 -5.78 9.84 -8.47
CA THR A 27 -5.25 9.13 -7.31
C THR A 27 -5.75 9.78 -6.01
N GLY A 28 -5.86 9.01 -4.94
CA GLY A 28 -6.26 9.52 -3.63
C GLY A 28 -5.18 10.41 -3.01
N GLY A 29 -5.62 11.48 -2.34
CA GLY A 29 -4.72 12.45 -1.69
C GLY A 29 -4.04 13.44 -2.63
N THR A 30 -4.39 13.46 -3.93
CA THR A 30 -3.88 14.44 -4.90
C THR A 30 -4.91 15.52 -5.24
N SER A 31 -4.44 16.76 -5.40
CA SER A 31 -5.20 17.83 -6.05
C SER A 31 -4.82 17.87 -7.54
N ALA A 32 -5.79 17.75 -8.43
CA ALA A 32 -5.56 17.79 -9.87
C ALA A 32 -6.08 19.11 -10.47
N ASN A 33 -5.20 19.83 -11.17
CA ASN A 33 -5.53 21.07 -11.87
C ASN A 33 -5.65 20.81 -13.37
N PHE A 34 -6.83 21.04 -13.94
CA PHE A 34 -7.07 20.88 -15.37
C PHE A 34 -7.28 22.24 -16.04
N THR A 35 -6.48 22.55 -17.06
CA THR A 35 -6.73 23.71 -17.95
C THR A 35 -7.37 23.20 -19.23
N LEU A 36 -8.62 23.59 -19.46
CA LEU A 36 -9.34 23.30 -20.70
C LEU A 36 -9.29 24.55 -21.60
N GLU A 37 -8.63 24.43 -22.75
CA GLU A 37 -8.63 25.47 -23.77
C GLU A 37 -9.86 25.32 -24.69
N LEU A 38 -10.70 26.35 -24.72
CA LEU A 38 -11.90 26.39 -25.54
C LEU A 38 -11.58 27.07 -26.87
N ASN A 39 -11.64 26.32 -27.95
CA ASN A 39 -11.47 26.85 -29.31
C ASN A 39 -12.74 27.55 -29.79
N VAL A 40 -12.62 28.67 -30.51
CA VAL A 40 -13.78 29.35 -31.10
C VAL A 40 -14.48 28.40 -32.07
N ALA A 41 -15.82 28.35 -32.03
CA ALA A 41 -16.61 27.44 -32.84
C ALA A 41 -16.55 27.80 -34.34
N GLY A 42 -15.57 27.24 -35.05
CA GLY A 42 -15.53 27.18 -36.52
C GLY A 42 -15.58 25.71 -36.94
N ALA A 43 -16.62 25.33 -37.69
CA ALA A 43 -16.91 23.97 -38.20
C ALA A 43 -16.59 22.81 -37.23
N ALA A 44 -17.64 22.24 -36.62
CA ALA A 44 -17.61 21.10 -35.69
C ALA A 44 -16.37 20.20 -35.80
N THR A 45 -15.33 20.50 -35.02
CA THR A 45 -14.12 19.69 -34.92
C THR A 45 -14.00 19.29 -33.45
N GLN A 46 -14.18 18.00 -33.19
CA GLN A 46 -13.91 17.39 -31.89
C GLN A 46 -12.39 17.34 -31.72
N VAL A 47 -11.83 18.16 -30.84
CA VAL A 47 -10.42 18.10 -30.48
C VAL A 47 -10.28 17.17 -29.29
N THR A 48 -9.94 15.90 -29.55
CA THR A 48 -9.55 14.95 -28.50
C THR A 48 -8.07 15.16 -28.19
N VAL A 49 -7.76 15.64 -26.99
CA VAL A 49 -6.36 15.76 -26.53
C VAL A 49 -5.89 14.37 -26.08
N THR A 50 -5.28 13.63 -26.99
CA THR A 50 -4.62 12.36 -26.68
C THR A 50 -3.17 12.62 -26.29
N GLY A 51 -2.92 12.66 -24.98
CA GLY A 51 -1.58 12.77 -24.43
C GLY A 51 -1.68 13.25 -23.00
N VAL A 52 -1.71 12.32 -22.05
CA VAL A 52 -1.33 12.62 -20.68
C VAL A 52 0.19 12.45 -20.67
N PRO A 53 0.99 13.55 -20.63
CA PRO A 53 2.40 13.42 -20.29
C PRO A 53 2.43 12.73 -18.92
N GLY A 54 3.32 11.77 -18.72
CA GLY A 54 3.49 11.11 -17.42
C GLY A 54 3.43 12.15 -16.31
N GLU A 55 2.67 11.86 -15.26
CA GLU A 55 2.22 12.80 -14.23
C GLU A 55 3.42 13.47 -13.53
N ILE A 56 3.97 14.52 -14.14
CA ILE A 56 4.98 15.36 -13.52
C ILE A 56 4.21 16.36 -12.68
N ARG A 57 4.19 16.13 -11.36
CA ARG A 57 3.69 17.11 -10.39
C ARG A 57 4.59 18.33 -10.38
N THR A 58 4.29 19.33 -11.22
CA THR A 58 4.97 20.63 -11.19
C THR A 58 4.32 21.63 -10.22
N ASP A 59 3.14 21.30 -9.70
CA ASP A 59 2.30 22.16 -8.86
C ASP A 59 2.47 21.91 -7.35
N SER A 60 3.24 20.88 -6.97
CA SER A 60 3.50 20.54 -5.58
C SER A 60 4.98 20.21 -5.36
N PRO A 61 5.65 20.77 -4.33
CA PRO A 61 7.03 20.42 -3.99
C PRO A 61 7.16 19.04 -3.34
N GLN A 62 6.05 18.28 -3.24
CA GLN A 62 5.99 16.97 -2.61
C GLN A 62 6.88 15.94 -3.30
N LEU A 63 7.89 15.49 -2.56
CA LEU A 63 8.70 14.35 -2.94
C LEU A 63 8.10 13.08 -2.34
N GLY A 64 7.88 12.08 -3.16
CA GLY A 64 7.33 10.81 -2.72
C GLY A 64 6.91 9.91 -3.87
N ASP A 65 6.66 8.65 -3.55
CA ASP A 65 6.25 7.64 -4.51
C ASP A 65 4.75 7.36 -4.41
N HIS A 66 4.17 7.06 -5.57
CA HIS A 66 2.83 6.52 -5.68
C HIS A 66 2.92 5.08 -6.19
N LEU A 67 2.38 4.15 -5.41
CA LEU A 67 2.33 2.73 -5.71
C LEU A 67 0.88 2.38 -6.05
N ASP A 68 0.63 2.09 -7.33
CA ASP A 68 -0.68 1.66 -7.80
C ASP A 68 -0.95 0.18 -7.45
N GLU A 69 -2.20 -0.24 -7.60
CA GLU A 69 -2.66 -1.60 -7.35
C GLU A 69 -1.80 -2.64 -8.06
N ARG A 70 -1.49 -2.40 -9.34
CA ARG A 70 -0.70 -3.33 -10.15
C ARG A 70 0.71 -3.51 -9.58
N THR A 71 1.36 -2.41 -9.20
CA THR A 71 2.70 -2.44 -8.61
C THR A 71 2.66 -3.20 -7.29
N ILE A 72 1.66 -2.95 -6.44
CA ILE A 72 1.48 -3.64 -5.15
C ILE A 72 1.26 -5.14 -5.35
N ASP A 73 0.39 -5.53 -6.29
CA ASP A 73 0.04 -6.93 -6.54
C ASP A 73 1.18 -7.73 -7.18
N GLN A 74 2.01 -7.07 -8.01
CA GLN A 74 3.16 -7.70 -8.65
C GLN A 74 4.40 -7.76 -7.74
N MET A 75 4.42 -6.99 -6.65
CA MET A 75 5.60 -6.91 -5.79
C MET A 75 5.71 -8.15 -4.88
N PRO A 76 6.84 -8.87 -4.89
CA PRO A 76 7.07 -9.98 -3.97
C PRO A 76 7.36 -9.43 -2.56
N LEU A 77 6.31 -9.14 -1.80
CA LEU A 77 6.44 -8.64 -0.43
C LEU A 77 6.77 -9.76 0.53
N LEU A 78 7.80 -9.54 1.37
CA LEU A 78 8.15 -10.50 2.40
C LEU A 78 6.98 -10.63 3.41
N ASN A 79 6.47 -11.85 3.57
CA ASN A 79 5.31 -12.15 4.40
C ASN A 79 4.05 -11.33 4.03
N ARG A 80 3.96 -10.77 2.82
CA ARG A 80 2.83 -9.94 2.36
C ARG A 80 2.53 -8.72 3.24
N ARG A 81 3.52 -8.23 3.96
CA ARG A 81 3.34 -7.05 4.81
C ARG A 81 3.47 -5.79 3.96
N ILE A 82 2.44 -4.97 3.95
CA ILE A 82 2.40 -3.70 3.21
C ILE A 82 3.48 -2.71 3.69
N THR A 83 4.00 -2.87 4.90
CA THR A 83 5.11 -2.08 5.44
C THR A 83 6.46 -2.31 4.76
N TYR A 84 6.58 -3.29 3.84
CA TYR A 84 7.72 -3.40 2.94
C TYR A 84 7.63 -2.48 1.73
N LEU A 85 6.45 -2.01 1.34
CA LEU A 85 6.25 -1.19 0.15
C LEU A 85 7.04 0.14 0.18
N PRO A 86 7.14 0.87 1.31
CA PRO A 86 7.97 2.07 1.37
C PRO A 86 9.45 1.83 1.06
N LEU A 87 9.96 0.61 1.28
CA LEU A 87 11.36 0.25 1.03
C LEU A 87 11.71 0.12 -0.46
N LEU A 88 10.73 0.25 -1.37
CA LEU A 88 10.96 0.37 -2.80
C LEU A 88 11.65 1.69 -3.18
N ASN A 89 11.58 2.69 -2.29
CA ASN A 89 12.28 3.96 -2.44
C ASN A 89 13.60 3.99 -1.65
N ALA A 90 14.66 4.50 -2.27
CA ALA A 90 15.99 4.61 -1.66
C ALA A 90 16.09 5.62 -0.49
N ALA A 91 15.15 6.56 -0.37
CA ALA A 91 14.98 7.47 0.75
C ALA A 91 14.56 6.72 2.03
N ASN A 92 13.96 5.55 1.88
CA ASN A 92 13.55 4.68 2.98
C ASN A 92 14.61 3.61 3.27
N ARG A 93 14.83 3.33 4.55
CA ARG A 93 15.74 2.27 5.01
C ARG A 93 15.07 1.41 6.07
N PRO A 94 15.34 0.10 6.12
CA PRO A 94 14.87 -0.74 7.22
C PRO A 94 15.38 -0.18 8.55
N ALA A 95 14.47 0.03 9.50
CA ALA A 95 14.84 0.46 10.82
C ALA A 95 15.28 -0.75 11.67
N ILE A 96 16.27 -0.55 12.52
CA ILE A 96 16.67 -1.57 13.50
C ILE A 96 15.57 -1.66 14.56
N SER A 97 14.90 -2.80 14.64
CA SER A 97 14.01 -3.13 15.76
C SER A 97 14.86 -3.62 16.93
N GLN A 98 14.84 -2.88 18.04
CA GLN A 98 15.58 -3.23 19.26
C GLN A 98 14.61 -3.72 20.33
N GLY A 99 14.05 -4.90 20.13
CA GLY A 99 13.14 -5.52 21.10
C GLY A 99 11.73 -4.93 21.11
N ASP A 100 11.24 -4.43 19.97
CA ASP A 100 9.83 -4.05 19.84
C ASP A 100 8.98 -5.34 19.85
N ALA A 101 8.57 -5.76 21.05
CA ALA A 101 7.71 -6.91 21.23
C ALA A 101 6.31 -6.63 20.63
N PHE A 102 5.67 -7.69 20.09
CA PHE A 102 4.30 -7.68 19.57
C PHE A 102 4.06 -6.96 18.24
N MET A 103 5.09 -6.62 17.48
CA MET A 103 4.93 -5.96 16.18
C MET A 103 5.00 -6.97 15.03
N ASN A 104 3.93 -7.05 14.23
CA ASN A 104 3.88 -7.85 13.01
C ASN A 104 4.16 -7.01 11.75
N GLU A 105 5.01 -5.99 11.88
CA GLU A 105 5.30 -5.00 10.84
C GLU A 105 6.80 -4.92 10.58
N ASN A 106 7.16 -4.35 9.42
CA ASN A 106 8.51 -3.86 9.20
C ASN A 106 8.54 -2.36 9.50
N LEU A 107 9.51 -1.91 10.29
CA LEU A 107 9.71 -0.49 10.56
C LEU A 107 10.71 0.06 9.57
N PHE A 108 10.50 1.28 9.11
CA PHE A 108 11.43 1.98 8.23
C PHE A 108 11.72 3.39 8.76
N THR A 109 12.83 3.94 8.30
CA THR A 109 13.17 5.36 8.47
C THR A 109 13.20 6.02 7.11
N THR A 110 12.77 7.28 7.05
CA THR A 110 12.80 8.10 5.84
C THR A 110 13.77 9.25 6.04
N ASN A 111 14.72 9.46 5.12
CA ASN A 111 15.64 10.61 5.14
C ASN A 111 16.38 10.84 6.48
N GLY A 112 16.69 9.75 7.20
CA GLY A 112 17.38 9.83 8.50
C GLY A 112 16.49 10.18 9.70
N ALA A 113 15.18 10.34 9.50
CA ALA A 113 14.22 10.48 10.60
C ALA A 113 14.17 9.23 11.48
N GLY A 114 13.66 9.39 12.70
CA GLY A 114 13.44 8.29 13.63
C GLY A 114 12.37 7.31 13.14
N ARG A 115 12.51 6.04 13.51
CA ARG A 115 11.61 4.93 13.09
C ARG A 115 10.14 5.04 13.53
N ARG A 116 9.85 6.03 14.38
CA ARG A 116 8.54 6.33 15.00
C ARG A 116 7.96 7.65 14.49
N GLN A 117 8.56 8.18 13.43
CA GLN A 117 8.23 9.48 12.88
C GLN A 117 7.59 9.34 11.50
N ALA A 118 7.20 8.13 11.08
CA ALA A 118 6.31 7.94 9.95
C ALA A 118 4.86 8.13 10.44
N TRP A 119 4.06 8.85 9.68
CA TRP A 119 2.62 8.97 9.87
C TRP A 119 1.92 8.02 8.91
N PHE A 120 1.04 7.15 9.41
CA PHE A 120 0.18 6.31 8.59
C PHE A 120 -1.26 6.80 8.60
N GLU A 121 -1.91 6.78 7.44
CA GLU A 121 -3.31 7.08 7.25
C GLU A 121 -3.95 6.03 6.33
N VAL A 122 -5.18 5.65 6.64
CA VAL A 122 -5.98 4.69 5.87
C VAL A 122 -7.31 5.34 5.54
N ASP A 123 -7.61 5.51 4.26
CA ASP A 123 -8.85 6.11 3.76
C ASP A 123 -9.22 7.45 4.42
N GLY A 124 -8.23 8.30 4.69
CA GLY A 124 -8.47 9.59 5.35
C GLY A 124 -8.48 9.56 6.89
N SER A 125 -8.22 8.39 7.50
CA SER A 125 -8.28 8.19 8.95
C SER A 125 -6.93 7.80 9.53
N ASN A 126 -6.62 8.30 10.73
CA ASN A 126 -5.36 8.02 11.42
C ASN A 126 -5.14 6.50 11.57
N GLY A 127 -4.05 6.01 10.98
CA GLY A 127 -3.62 4.63 11.02
C GLY A 127 -2.51 4.33 12.02
N ASN A 128 -2.11 5.27 12.88
CA ASN A 128 -0.98 5.11 13.81
C ASN A 128 -1.37 4.56 15.20
N ASP A 129 -0.47 3.78 15.79
CA ASP A 129 -0.53 3.37 17.20
C ASP A 129 -0.20 4.57 18.11
N SER A 130 -1.20 5.00 18.88
CA SER A 130 -1.12 6.16 19.79
C SER A 130 -0.49 5.85 21.16
N TRP A 131 -0.19 4.58 21.48
CA TRP A 131 0.31 4.14 22.78
C TRP A 131 1.85 4.16 22.89
N GLY A 132 2.51 4.92 22.02
CA GLY A 132 3.96 5.18 22.08
C GLY A 132 4.81 4.26 21.20
N ARG A 133 4.19 3.36 20.43
CA ARG A 133 4.88 2.60 19.39
C ARG A 133 5.05 3.42 18.10
N GLN A 134 4.07 4.29 17.79
CA GLN A 134 4.07 5.17 16.61
C GLN A 134 4.46 4.42 15.33
N THR A 135 3.80 3.28 15.13
CA THR A 135 3.84 2.45 13.91
C THR A 135 2.44 2.36 13.34
N ILE A 136 2.27 1.73 12.18
CA ILE A 136 0.94 1.44 11.64
C ILE A 136 0.17 0.52 12.62
N PHE A 137 -0.96 0.97 13.13
CA PHE A 137 -1.86 0.17 13.96
C PHE A 137 -2.78 -0.71 13.11
N SER A 138 -3.20 -0.18 11.95
CA SER A 138 -4.13 -0.82 11.03
C SER A 138 -3.39 -1.69 10.01
N ASN A 139 -2.97 -2.89 10.42
CA ASN A 139 -2.53 -3.89 9.45
C ASN A 139 -3.71 -4.32 8.58
N LEU A 140 -3.53 -4.28 7.27
CA LEU A 140 -4.53 -4.63 6.28
C LEU A 140 -4.03 -5.80 5.43
N PRO A 141 -4.92 -6.69 4.95
CA PRO A 141 -4.60 -7.60 3.85
C PRO A 141 -3.92 -6.86 2.71
N GLN A 142 -2.88 -7.42 2.10
CA GLN A 142 -2.25 -6.77 0.94
C GLN A 142 -3.26 -6.59 -0.21
N THR A 143 -4.17 -7.55 -0.39
CA THR A 143 -5.20 -7.49 -1.44
C THR A 143 -6.26 -6.42 -1.20
N SER A 144 -6.38 -5.83 0.01
CA SER A 144 -7.31 -4.74 0.23
C SER A 144 -6.75 -3.37 -0.14
N ILE A 145 -5.48 -3.27 -0.57
CA ILE A 145 -4.86 -1.98 -0.89
C ILE A 145 -5.09 -1.67 -2.38
N ALA A 146 -5.70 -0.53 -2.66
CA ALA A 146 -5.84 0.00 -4.03
C ALA A 146 -4.61 0.79 -4.43
N GLU A 147 -4.08 1.61 -3.51
CA GLU A 147 -2.91 2.44 -3.75
C GLU A 147 -2.24 2.79 -2.42
N MET A 148 -0.94 3.07 -2.50
CA MET A 148 -0.16 3.60 -1.39
C MET A 148 0.68 4.77 -1.89
N THR A 149 0.54 5.92 -1.25
CA THR A 149 1.38 7.09 -1.50
C THR A 149 2.30 7.29 -0.30
N VAL A 150 3.61 7.31 -0.54
CA VAL A 150 4.63 7.55 0.48
C VAL A 150 5.25 8.92 0.24
N LEU A 151 4.86 9.90 1.05
CA LEU A 151 5.38 11.26 1.00
C LEU A 151 6.59 11.38 1.94
N GLU A 152 7.73 11.77 1.39
CA GLU A 152 9.02 11.77 2.10
C GLU A 152 9.42 13.14 2.63
N ASN A 153 9.01 14.20 1.94
CA ASN A 153 9.32 15.57 2.31
C ASN A 153 8.31 16.55 1.69
N ALA A 154 8.29 17.79 2.21
CA ALA A 154 7.50 18.90 1.70
C ALA A 154 6.00 18.57 1.47
N PHE A 155 5.45 17.64 2.25
CA PHE A 155 4.02 17.32 2.24
C PHE A 155 3.20 18.41 2.91
N SER A 156 1.94 18.51 2.45
CA SER A 156 0.97 19.50 2.90
C SER A 156 0.67 19.34 4.40
N ALA A 157 0.26 20.44 5.04
CA ALA A 157 -0.05 20.46 6.47
C ALA A 157 -1.25 19.60 6.88
N GLU A 158 -2.00 19.06 5.91
CA GLU A 158 -3.05 18.06 6.15
C GLU A 158 -2.46 16.76 6.70
N TYR A 159 -1.25 16.40 6.27
CA TYR A 159 -0.46 15.30 6.82
C TYR A 159 0.36 15.80 8.01
N GLY A 160 -0.34 16.14 9.10
CA GLY A 160 0.28 16.57 10.35
C GLY A 160 0.86 15.40 11.16
N GLY A 161 1.68 15.71 12.18
CA GLY A 161 2.08 14.72 13.20
C GLY A 161 3.29 13.84 12.88
N SER A 162 3.99 14.09 11.77
CA SER A 162 5.23 13.41 11.40
C SER A 162 6.38 14.38 11.13
N THR A 163 7.59 13.99 11.51
CA THR A 163 8.85 14.64 11.10
C THR A 163 9.68 13.76 10.16
N GLY A 164 9.13 12.61 9.73
CA GLY A 164 9.70 11.70 8.76
C GLY A 164 8.87 11.69 7.49
N SER A 165 8.13 10.62 7.26
CA SER A 165 7.24 10.45 6.11
C SER A 165 5.77 10.48 6.49
N ALA A 166 4.90 10.70 5.51
CA ALA A 166 3.47 10.46 5.58
C ALA A 166 3.09 9.37 4.56
N VAL A 167 2.44 8.31 5.02
CA VAL A 167 2.00 7.17 4.21
C VAL A 167 0.49 7.20 4.15
N ASN A 168 -0.04 7.52 2.98
CA ASN A 168 -1.46 7.46 2.70
C ASN A 168 -1.79 6.13 2.03
N ILE A 169 -2.74 5.40 2.59
CA ILE A 169 -3.20 4.10 2.11
C ILE A 169 -4.66 4.25 1.73
N VAL A 170 -5.01 3.86 0.50
CA VAL A 170 -6.41 3.81 0.07
C VAL A 170 -6.78 2.36 -0.17
N THR A 171 -7.94 1.96 0.36
CA THR A 171 -8.43 0.59 0.26
C THR A 171 -9.29 0.39 -0.98
N LYS A 172 -9.32 -0.84 -1.48
CA LYS A 172 -10.17 -1.23 -2.61
C LYS A 172 -11.66 -1.11 -2.23
N SER A 173 -12.45 -0.66 -3.20
CA SER A 173 -13.91 -0.61 -3.17
C SER A 173 -14.48 -1.64 -4.15
N GLY A 174 -15.77 -1.96 -4.02
CA GLY A 174 -16.46 -2.87 -4.94
C GLY A 174 -16.74 -2.22 -6.29
N GLY A 175 -16.55 -2.99 -7.38
CA GLY A 175 -16.90 -2.56 -8.73
C GLY A 175 -18.32 -2.96 -9.17
N ASN A 176 -18.72 -2.51 -10.36
CA ASN A 176 -19.99 -2.89 -10.99
C ASN A 176 -20.04 -4.34 -11.48
N GLU A 177 -18.90 -5.02 -11.51
CA GLU A 177 -18.77 -6.42 -11.88
C GLU A 177 -18.29 -7.21 -10.67
N PHE A 178 -18.70 -8.48 -10.58
CA PHE A 178 -18.17 -9.38 -9.57
C PHE A 178 -16.74 -9.78 -9.94
N HIS A 179 -15.83 -9.58 -9.01
CA HIS A 179 -14.44 -10.01 -9.13
C HIS A 179 -13.93 -10.52 -7.79
N GLY A 180 -12.87 -11.32 -7.82
CA GLY A 180 -12.23 -11.81 -6.63
C GLY A 180 -11.03 -12.69 -6.96
N SER A 181 -10.23 -12.96 -5.95
CA SER A 181 -9.04 -13.79 -6.07
C SER A 181 -8.89 -14.71 -4.86
N VAL A 182 -8.17 -15.82 -5.07
CA VAL A 182 -7.73 -16.72 -4.01
C VAL A 182 -6.25 -17.01 -4.23
N MET A 183 -5.49 -17.03 -3.15
CA MET A 183 -4.05 -17.30 -3.19
C MET A 183 -3.64 -18.22 -2.04
N GLU A 184 -2.69 -19.10 -2.33
CA GLU A 184 -1.94 -19.87 -1.35
C GLU A 184 -0.45 -19.71 -1.64
N LEU A 185 0.32 -19.36 -0.62
CA LEU A 185 1.78 -19.29 -0.65
C LEU A 185 2.33 -20.29 0.36
N TRP A 186 3.27 -21.12 -0.07
CA TRP A 186 3.99 -22.01 0.82
C TRP A 186 5.49 -21.90 0.59
N ARG A 187 6.24 -21.65 1.68
CA ARG A 187 7.71 -21.71 1.72
C ARG A 187 8.14 -22.77 2.74
N PRO A 188 8.47 -23.99 2.30
CA PRO A 188 9.07 -24.99 3.15
C PRO A 188 10.56 -24.70 3.39
N HIS A 189 11.09 -25.14 4.53
CA HIS A 189 12.53 -25.05 4.81
C HIS A 189 13.40 -25.70 3.72
N ALA A 190 12.88 -26.76 3.07
CA ALA A 190 13.61 -27.48 2.02
C ALA A 190 13.87 -26.63 0.76
N ALA A 191 13.14 -25.52 0.60
CA ALA A 191 13.34 -24.56 -0.49
C ALA A 191 14.31 -23.42 -0.10
N GLU A 192 14.79 -23.39 1.14
CA GLU A 192 15.70 -22.35 1.61
C GLU A 192 17.12 -22.60 1.10
N ALA A 193 17.73 -21.57 0.52
CA ALA A 193 19.11 -21.63 0.06
C ALA A 193 20.06 -21.55 1.26
N ALA A 194 21.09 -22.40 1.27
CA ALA A 194 22.16 -22.30 2.27
C ALA A 194 22.91 -20.96 2.11
N LEU A 195 23.15 -20.25 3.22
CA LEU A 195 23.91 -19.01 3.23
C LEU A 195 25.38 -19.30 2.87
N SER A 196 25.88 -18.70 1.78
CA SER A 196 27.27 -18.88 1.35
C SER A 196 28.25 -18.34 2.39
N GLY A 197 29.24 -19.14 2.78
CA GLY A 197 30.31 -18.71 3.71
C GLY A 197 30.01 -18.93 5.19
N PHE A 198 28.79 -19.39 5.53
CA PHE A 198 28.42 -19.78 6.88
C PHE A 198 28.25 -21.30 6.99
N SER A 199 28.82 -21.86 8.03
CA SER A 199 28.82 -23.26 8.42
C SER A 199 28.49 -23.33 9.90
N GLN A 200 28.03 -24.49 10.38
CA GLN A 200 27.86 -24.74 11.82
C GLN A 200 29.09 -24.35 12.66
N THR A 201 30.28 -24.42 12.07
CA THR A 201 31.56 -24.13 12.75
C THR A 201 31.99 -22.67 12.77
N ASN A 202 31.46 -21.80 11.90
CA ASN A 202 31.86 -20.38 11.83
C ASN A 202 30.69 -19.39 11.98
N ALA A 203 29.46 -19.89 12.09
CA ALA A 203 28.30 -19.11 12.48
C ALA A 203 28.40 -18.76 13.98
N ALA A 204 28.86 -17.56 14.31
CA ALA A 204 29.03 -17.13 15.71
C ALA A 204 27.71 -17.04 16.51
N SER A 205 26.57 -17.04 15.83
CA SER A 205 25.22 -17.39 16.32
C SER A 205 24.27 -17.17 15.14
N GLY A 206 23.27 -18.03 14.94
CA GLY A 206 22.13 -17.66 14.07
C GLY A 206 22.13 -18.12 12.61
N ASN A 207 23.21 -18.70 12.06
CA ASN A 207 23.28 -19.06 10.63
C ASN A 207 23.23 -20.57 10.35
N ASP A 208 22.64 -21.35 11.24
CA ASP A 208 22.20 -22.70 10.85
C ASP A 208 21.13 -22.58 9.77
N ILE A 209 21.02 -23.60 8.91
CA ILE A 209 19.84 -23.78 8.05
C ILE A 209 18.65 -23.75 8.99
N THR A 210 17.90 -22.64 8.98
CA THR A 210 16.74 -22.51 9.83
C THR A 210 15.69 -23.48 9.29
N THR A 211 14.96 -24.13 10.18
CA THR A 211 13.83 -24.98 9.76
C THR A 211 12.59 -24.12 9.56
N ASP A 212 12.76 -22.92 9.02
CA ASP A 212 11.71 -21.94 8.90
C ASP A 212 10.67 -22.44 7.90
N THR A 213 9.39 -22.27 8.25
CA THR A 213 8.30 -22.57 7.33
C THR A 213 7.29 -21.43 7.33
N LEU A 214 6.72 -21.16 6.17
CA LEU A 214 5.63 -20.20 6.02
C LEU A 214 4.54 -20.79 5.15
N GLY A 215 3.30 -20.66 5.60
CA GLY A 215 2.10 -20.79 4.79
C GLY A 215 1.27 -19.52 4.89
N GLN A 216 0.78 -19.01 3.76
CA GLN A 216 -0.16 -17.90 3.73
C GLN A 216 -1.31 -18.22 2.79
N SER A 217 -2.53 -17.94 3.23
CA SER A 217 -3.74 -18.07 2.43
C SER A 217 -4.39 -16.69 2.35
N ALA A 218 -4.85 -16.29 1.18
CA ALA A 218 -5.57 -15.04 0.99
C ALA A 218 -6.80 -15.28 0.12
N LEU A 219 -7.86 -14.53 0.39
CA LEU A 219 -9.01 -14.45 -0.48
C LEU A 219 -9.55 -13.02 -0.49
N ASP A 220 -10.01 -12.58 -1.64
CA ASP A 220 -10.74 -11.33 -1.79
C ASP A 220 -11.88 -11.50 -2.78
N PHE A 221 -12.93 -10.71 -2.58
CA PHE A 221 -14.04 -10.65 -3.49
C PHE A 221 -14.81 -9.35 -3.30
N GLY A 222 -15.32 -8.81 -4.40
CA GLY A 222 -16.11 -7.59 -4.42
C GLY A 222 -17.05 -7.54 -5.61
N GLY A 223 -17.98 -6.61 -5.56
CA GLY A 223 -18.96 -6.41 -6.62
C GLY A 223 -20.17 -5.60 -6.18
N PRO A 224 -21.24 -5.59 -6.98
CA PRO A 224 -22.47 -4.88 -6.66
C PRO A 224 -23.40 -5.71 -5.74
N ILE A 225 -24.06 -5.04 -4.79
CA ILE A 225 -25.27 -5.51 -4.09
C ILE A 225 -26.54 -4.97 -4.80
N GLY A 226 -26.37 -4.01 -5.71
CA GLY A 226 -27.39 -3.42 -6.58
C GLY A 226 -26.77 -2.26 -7.38
N ASP A 227 -27.58 -1.44 -8.05
CA ASP A 227 -27.08 -0.40 -8.97
C ASP A 227 -26.23 0.70 -8.30
N LYS A 228 -26.45 0.93 -6.99
CA LYS A 228 -25.85 2.04 -6.22
C LYS A 228 -25.12 1.59 -4.97
N THR A 229 -24.91 0.29 -4.78
CA THR A 229 -24.28 -0.23 -3.57
C THR A 229 -23.30 -1.32 -3.95
N HIS A 230 -22.08 -1.18 -3.47
CA HIS A 230 -20.95 -2.02 -3.81
C HIS A 230 -20.27 -2.49 -2.52
N TYR A 231 -19.64 -3.64 -2.59
CA TYR A 231 -18.94 -4.22 -1.46
C TYR A 231 -17.58 -4.76 -1.87
N TYR A 232 -16.66 -4.80 -0.92
CA TYR A 232 -15.38 -5.44 -1.05
C TYR A 232 -15.02 -6.14 0.26
N PHE A 233 -14.47 -7.35 0.15
CA PHE A 233 -13.96 -8.12 1.27
C PHE A 233 -12.58 -8.67 0.93
N ALA A 234 -11.69 -8.66 1.92
CA ALA A 234 -10.41 -9.35 1.85
C ALA A 234 -10.09 -10.02 3.18
N GLY A 235 -9.49 -11.21 3.12
CA GLY A 235 -9.05 -11.98 4.27
C GLY A 235 -7.70 -12.62 4.02
N GLU A 236 -6.83 -12.60 5.02
CA GLU A 236 -5.53 -13.25 4.98
C GLU A 236 -5.28 -14.06 6.26
N TYR A 237 -4.70 -15.23 6.07
CA TYR A 237 -4.18 -16.07 7.14
C TYR A 237 -2.70 -16.34 6.91
N SER A 238 -1.90 -16.19 7.96
CA SER A 238 -0.47 -16.48 7.92
C SER A 238 -0.09 -17.42 9.06
N ARG A 239 0.61 -18.49 8.72
CA ARG A 239 1.24 -19.42 9.66
C ARG A 239 2.73 -19.47 9.40
N GLN A 240 3.53 -19.10 10.38
CA GLN A 240 4.98 -19.13 10.28
C GLN A 240 5.58 -19.82 11.48
N ASP A 241 6.49 -20.76 11.26
CA ASP A 241 7.32 -21.35 12.30
C ASP A 241 8.76 -20.89 12.04
N ARG A 242 9.39 -20.28 13.05
CA ARG A 242 10.76 -19.76 12.96
C ARG A 242 11.68 -20.41 13.96
N ALA A 243 12.83 -20.89 13.50
CA ALA A 243 13.87 -21.45 14.34
C ALA A 243 14.80 -20.34 14.84
N SER A 244 14.90 -20.21 16.17
CA SER A 244 15.80 -19.27 16.84
C SER A 244 16.84 -20.05 17.63
N PRO A 245 18.11 -20.10 17.18
CA PRO A 245 19.18 -20.72 17.95
C PRO A 245 19.57 -19.81 19.12
N ILE A 246 19.51 -20.37 20.33
CA ILE A 246 19.93 -19.72 21.57
C ILE A 246 21.27 -20.33 21.95
N ILE A 247 22.30 -19.48 22.00
CA ILE A 247 23.67 -19.86 22.40
C ILE A 247 23.96 -19.56 23.87
N ALA A 248 22.93 -19.26 24.66
CA ALA A 248 23.08 -18.94 26.07
C ALA A 248 23.59 -20.17 26.85
N PRO A 249 24.61 -20.03 27.73
CA PRO A 249 25.18 -21.17 28.45
C PRO A 249 24.18 -21.92 29.34
N VAL A 250 23.12 -21.24 29.79
CA VAL A 250 22.11 -21.78 30.71
C VAL A 250 21.03 -22.61 30.01
N ALA A 251 20.86 -22.46 28.70
CA ALA A 251 19.86 -23.18 27.91
C ALA A 251 20.22 -23.15 26.41
N PRO A 252 21.33 -23.78 26.00
CA PRO A 252 21.69 -23.83 24.59
C PRO A 252 20.70 -24.71 23.82
N GLY A 253 20.27 -24.27 22.65
CA GLY A 253 19.39 -25.05 21.78
C GLY A 253 18.61 -24.21 20.77
N THR A 254 17.91 -24.88 19.87
CA THR A 254 17.04 -24.23 18.87
C THR A 254 15.61 -24.22 19.37
N PHE A 255 15.03 -23.03 19.49
CA PHE A 255 13.64 -22.84 19.90
C PHE A 255 12.80 -22.46 18.70
N ILE A 256 11.62 -23.07 18.57
CA ILE A 256 10.70 -22.79 17.47
C ILE A 256 9.64 -21.82 17.95
N GLY A 257 9.61 -20.62 17.35
CA GLY A 257 8.55 -19.65 17.52
C GLY A 257 7.41 -19.93 16.55
N HIS A 258 6.18 -19.97 17.06
CA HIS A 258 4.98 -20.16 16.25
C HIS A 258 4.22 -18.84 16.11
N TYR A 259 4.15 -18.32 14.90
CA TYR A 259 3.33 -17.17 14.54
C TYR A 259 2.10 -17.63 13.76
N ARG A 260 0.91 -17.19 14.20
CA ARG A 260 -0.36 -17.40 13.52
C ARG A 260 -1.10 -16.07 13.50
N GLY A 261 -1.40 -15.55 12.32
CA GLY A 261 -2.00 -14.22 12.14
C GLY A 261 -3.18 -14.26 11.21
N TRP A 262 -4.19 -13.46 11.53
CA TRP A 262 -5.39 -13.26 10.72
C TRP A 262 -5.56 -11.77 10.46
N LEU A 263 -5.82 -11.41 9.21
CA LEU A 263 -6.23 -10.07 8.81
C LEU A 263 -7.55 -10.19 8.04
N ALA A 264 -8.43 -9.22 8.24
CA ALA A 264 -9.68 -9.12 7.52
C ALA A 264 -10.02 -7.66 7.27
N PHE A 265 -10.60 -7.39 6.11
CA PHE A 265 -11.08 -6.08 5.71
C PHE A 265 -12.43 -6.26 5.02
N ALA A 266 -13.35 -5.36 5.32
CA ALA A 266 -14.66 -5.31 4.69
C ALA A 266 -15.06 -3.86 4.47
N ARG A 267 -15.58 -3.55 3.29
CA ARG A 267 -16.05 -2.23 2.89
C ARG A 267 -17.37 -2.33 2.16
N ILE A 268 -18.26 -1.38 2.43
CA ILE A 268 -19.52 -1.20 1.70
C ILE A 268 -19.61 0.27 1.35
N ASP A 269 -19.74 0.57 0.06
CA ASP A 269 -19.93 1.92 -0.45
C ASP A 269 -21.34 2.03 -1.04
N ARG A 270 -22.01 3.16 -0.78
CA ARG A 270 -23.35 3.42 -1.32
C ARG A 270 -23.46 4.84 -1.85
N GLN A 271 -23.78 4.95 -3.14
CA GLN A 271 -24.09 6.21 -3.76
C GLN A 271 -25.45 6.73 -3.26
N LEU A 272 -25.45 7.87 -2.58
CA LEU A 272 -26.67 8.45 -1.98
C LEU A 272 -27.48 9.28 -2.98
N ASN A 273 -26.82 9.92 -3.94
CA ASN A 273 -27.46 10.70 -5.00
C ASN A 273 -26.55 10.77 -6.25
N ASP A 274 -27.10 11.17 -7.40
CA ASP A 274 -26.36 11.19 -8.68
C ASP A 274 -25.28 12.29 -8.75
N LYS A 275 -25.10 13.08 -7.68
CA LYS A 275 -24.13 14.18 -7.58
C LYS A 275 -22.96 13.87 -6.63
N ASN A 276 -23.09 12.86 -5.78
CA ASN A 276 -22.12 12.48 -4.75
C ASN A 276 -21.84 10.98 -4.88
N ASN A 277 -20.66 10.66 -5.42
CA ASN A 277 -20.04 9.33 -5.37
C ASN A 277 -19.23 9.20 -4.09
#